data_AF-A0A8S0QV26-F1
#
_entry.id   AF-A0A8S0QV26-F1
#
_cell.length_a   1.000
_cell.length_b   1.000
_cell.length_c   1.000
_cell.angle_alpha   90.00
_cell.angle_beta   90.00
_cell.angle_gamma   90.00
#
_symmetry.space_group_name_H-M   'P 1'
#
loop_
_entity.id
_entity.type
_entity.pdbx_description
1 polymer ?
#
loop_
_entity_poly.entity_id
_entity_poly.type
_entity_poly.pdbx_seq_one_letter_code
_entity_poly.pdbx_strand_id
1 'polypeptide(L)'
;MSSRLVAGGLLQPNKTSKTCLHIMILLRAFNDPKVRLKPTKTYTGKYASTNVVSFSSRCPNSLSSAVLKPDIAAPGVDILAAYITSEDNIRGYDFLSGTSMATPHVAGIAALLKSMHPNWSPAAIKSALVTTAWTTDPYSGEPIFAGGDTKKIADPFDYGGGVTNPNGARNPGLVYDMGTQDYINYLCAMGYNETSIEQLVGKNPACDGGAANHSILDMNLPSITIPNLKGSVTLKRTVTNVGNPNSEYEAVIDPPQGTVVDVNPKYLLFNPKLRSMTYTVTISTSHKITTEYYFGSLTWADGMHSVRIPISVKTEFPDVFSH
;
A
#
# COMPACT_ATOMS: atom_id res chain seq x y z
N MET A 1 -32.85 45.04 -5.87
CA MET A 1 -32.15 44.20 -4.86
C MET A 1 -31.15 43.31 -5.58
N SER A 2 -29.85 43.59 -5.45
CA SER A 2 -28.78 42.79 -6.08
C SER A 2 -28.19 41.86 -5.01
N SER A 3 -28.65 40.61 -5.01
CA SER A 3 -28.14 39.58 -4.10
C SER A 3 -26.89 38.96 -4.72
N ARG A 4 -25.70 39.32 -4.23
CA ARG A 4 -24.43 38.72 -4.63
C ARG A 4 -24.21 37.41 -3.87
N LEU A 5 -24.37 36.27 -4.53
CA LEU A 5 -23.89 34.99 -4.01
C LEU A 5 -22.43 34.77 -4.44
N VAL A 6 -21.53 34.59 -3.48
CA VAL A 6 -20.14 34.20 -3.73
C VAL A 6 -20.07 32.67 -3.62
N ALA A 7 -20.04 31.96 -4.74
CA ALA A 7 -19.74 30.55 -4.76
C ALA A 7 -18.21 30.37 -4.69
N GLY A 8 -17.70 30.04 -3.50
CA GLY A 8 -16.36 29.49 -3.31
C GLY A 8 -16.50 28.01 -2.98
N GLY A 9 -16.30 27.13 -3.96
CA GLY A 9 -16.48 25.69 -3.79
C GLY A 9 -15.20 24.92 -4.10
N LEU A 10 -14.70 24.19 -3.11
CA LEU A 10 -13.80 23.05 -3.33
C LEU A 10 -14.46 22.05 -4.28
N LEU A 11 -13.69 21.48 -5.21
CA LEU A 11 -14.04 20.27 -5.94
C LEU A 11 -14.02 19.07 -4.96
N GLN A 12 -15.13 18.90 -4.23
CA GLN A 12 -15.47 17.67 -3.56
C GLN A 12 -16.74 17.11 -4.23
N PRO A 13 -16.79 15.83 -4.64
CA PRO A 13 -17.86 15.27 -5.47
C PRO A 13 -19.27 15.47 -4.88
N ASN A 14 -19.42 15.44 -3.55
CA ASN A 14 -20.71 15.68 -2.87
C ASN A 14 -21.16 17.15 -2.82
N LYS A 15 -20.24 18.12 -2.98
CA LYS A 15 -20.60 19.55 -3.07
C LYS A 15 -21.03 19.92 -4.48
N THR A 16 -20.56 19.21 -5.50
CA THR A 16 -20.85 19.49 -6.90
C THR A 16 -22.33 19.25 -7.24
N SER A 17 -22.94 18.16 -6.77
CA SER A 17 -24.35 17.85 -7.01
C SER A 17 -25.31 18.87 -6.36
N LYS A 18 -25.10 19.19 -5.09
CA LYS A 18 -25.90 20.22 -4.40
C LYS A 18 -25.69 21.60 -5.02
N THR A 19 -24.46 21.99 -5.32
CA THR A 19 -24.19 23.30 -5.94
C THR A 19 -24.80 23.38 -7.35
N CYS A 20 -24.71 22.32 -8.14
CA CYS A 20 -25.34 22.23 -9.45
C CYS A 20 -26.86 22.36 -9.34
N LEU A 21 -27.49 21.67 -8.38
CA LEU A 21 -28.91 21.81 -8.11
C LEU A 21 -29.31 23.25 -7.73
N HIS A 22 -28.53 23.92 -6.87
CA HIS A 22 -28.77 25.32 -6.52
C HIS A 22 -28.61 26.25 -7.73
N ILE A 23 -27.62 26.01 -8.59
CA ILE A 23 -27.44 26.75 -9.84
C ILE A 23 -28.64 26.52 -10.76
N MET A 24 -29.10 25.28 -10.94
CA MET A 24 -30.28 24.96 -11.76
C MET A 24 -31.55 25.64 -11.23
N ILE A 25 -31.72 25.70 -9.91
CA ILE A 25 -32.84 26.43 -9.28
C ILE A 25 -32.74 27.93 -9.60
N LEU A 26 -31.55 28.54 -9.46
CA LEU A 26 -31.31 29.94 -9.78
C LEU A 26 -31.57 30.26 -11.26
N LEU A 27 -31.20 29.35 -12.16
CA LEU A 27 -31.45 29.49 -13.60
C LEU A 27 -32.94 29.47 -13.96
N ARG A 28 -33.77 28.77 -13.19
CA ARG A 28 -35.22 28.70 -13.41
C ARG A 28 -35.99 29.85 -12.75
N ALA A 29 -35.45 30.43 -11.67
CA ALA A 29 -36.13 31.43 -10.86
C ALA A 29 -35.97 32.87 -11.37
N PHE A 30 -35.01 33.14 -12.27
CA PHE A 30 -34.69 34.49 -12.73
C PHE A 30 -34.51 34.54 -14.25
N ASN A 31 -34.94 35.64 -14.88
CA ASN A 31 -34.88 35.84 -16.34
C ASN A 31 -33.48 36.16 -16.88
N ASP A 32 -32.53 36.61 -16.04
CA ASP A 32 -31.12 36.88 -16.40
C ASP A 32 -30.17 36.68 -15.20
N PRO A 33 -29.94 35.43 -14.77
CA PRO A 33 -29.09 35.13 -13.62
C PRO A 33 -27.59 35.34 -13.96
N LYS A 34 -26.91 36.21 -13.20
CA LYS A 34 -25.48 36.48 -13.38
C LYS A 34 -24.65 35.76 -12.32
N VAL A 35 -23.63 35.02 -12.76
CA VAL A 35 -22.67 34.32 -11.89
C VAL A 35 -21.29 34.97 -12.02
N ARG A 36 -20.58 35.11 -10.90
CA ARG A 36 -19.20 35.58 -10.88
C ARG A 36 -18.28 34.49 -10.34
N LEU A 37 -17.39 33.99 -11.20
CA LEU A 37 -16.30 33.11 -10.78
C LEU A 37 -15.14 33.97 -10.25
N LYS A 38 -14.62 33.62 -9.08
CA LYS A 38 -13.43 34.26 -8.49
C LYS A 38 -12.19 33.44 -8.81
N PRO A 39 -10.99 34.04 -8.81
CA PRO A 39 -9.75 33.29 -8.93
C PRO A 39 -9.64 32.17 -7.88
N THR A 40 -8.98 31.07 -8.26
CA THR A 40 -8.71 29.93 -7.38
C THR A 40 -7.99 30.38 -6.11
N LYS A 41 -8.35 29.78 -4.98
CA LYS A 41 -7.71 30.01 -3.68
C LYS A 41 -7.26 28.68 -3.08
N THR A 42 -6.02 28.64 -2.61
CA THR A 42 -5.52 27.54 -1.78
C THR A 42 -5.88 27.80 -0.33
N TYR A 43 -6.45 26.81 0.33
CA TYR A 43 -6.72 26.84 1.76
C TYR A 43 -5.71 25.92 2.45
N THR A 44 -4.81 26.49 3.24
CA THR A 44 -3.85 25.74 4.06
C THR A 44 -4.43 25.52 5.46
N GLY A 45 -4.09 24.42 6.13
CA GLY A 45 -4.42 24.17 7.54
C GLY A 45 -5.84 23.69 7.86
N LYS A 46 -6.77 23.62 6.90
CA LYS A 46 -8.00 22.81 7.05
C LYS A 46 -7.66 21.39 6.62
N TYR A 47 -7.74 20.43 7.54
CA TYR A 47 -7.49 19.02 7.27
C TYR A 47 -8.33 18.56 6.09
N ALA A 48 -7.70 18.46 4.92
CA ALA A 48 -8.27 17.73 3.81
C ALA A 48 -8.02 16.27 4.15
N SER A 49 -9.10 15.54 4.47
CA SER A 49 -9.01 14.10 4.75
C SER A 49 -8.19 13.43 3.66
N THR A 50 -7.23 12.60 4.08
CA THR A 50 -6.44 11.79 3.16
C THR A 50 -7.38 10.84 2.42
N ASN A 51 -7.33 10.91 1.08
CA ASN A 51 -8.18 10.10 0.20
C ASN A 51 -7.32 9.47 -0.89
N VAL A 52 -7.48 8.17 -1.11
CA VAL A 52 -6.93 7.52 -2.29
C VAL A 52 -7.85 7.79 -3.48
N VAL A 53 -7.35 8.53 -4.46
CA VAL A 53 -8.14 9.04 -5.59
C VAL A 53 -8.65 7.95 -6.53
N SER A 54 -9.80 8.20 -7.15
CA SER A 54 -10.55 7.21 -7.95
C SER A 54 -9.80 6.65 -9.14
N PHE A 55 -8.88 7.43 -9.74
CA PHE A 55 -8.07 6.98 -10.88
C PHE A 55 -6.86 6.13 -10.47
N SER A 56 -6.56 6.00 -9.16
CA SER A 56 -5.48 5.12 -8.71
C SER A 56 -5.85 3.67 -8.96
N SER A 57 -4.98 2.93 -9.65
CA SER A 57 -5.18 1.49 -9.88
C SER A 57 -5.21 0.72 -8.55
N ARG A 58 -5.99 -0.36 -8.51
CA ARG A 58 -6.26 -1.18 -7.31
C ARG A 58 -5.84 -2.63 -7.53
N CYS A 59 -5.57 -3.37 -6.44
CA CYS A 59 -5.47 -4.84 -6.46
C CYS A 59 -6.85 -5.50 -6.74
N PRO A 60 -6.92 -6.82 -7.00
CA PRO A 60 -5.85 -7.83 -6.98
C PRO A 60 -4.85 -7.69 -8.15
N ASN A 61 -3.59 -8.06 -7.92
CA ASN A 61 -2.60 -8.17 -8.98
C ASN A 61 -2.97 -9.38 -9.88
N SER A 62 -3.31 -9.10 -11.14
CA SER A 62 -3.76 -10.11 -12.09
C SER A 62 -2.66 -11.10 -12.52
N LEU A 63 -1.39 -10.67 -12.47
CA LEU A 63 -0.24 -11.52 -12.82
C LEU A 63 0.22 -12.38 -11.66
N SER A 64 0.06 -11.88 -10.43
CA SER A 64 0.42 -12.60 -9.21
C SER A 64 -0.56 -12.28 -8.09
N SER A 65 -1.56 -13.15 -7.94
CA SER A 65 -2.61 -12.98 -6.93
C SER A 65 -2.09 -13.14 -5.49
N ALA A 66 -0.92 -13.74 -5.30
CA ALA A 66 -0.24 -13.87 -4.00
C ALA A 66 0.60 -12.63 -3.61
N VAL A 67 0.77 -11.65 -4.50
CA VAL A 67 1.56 -10.44 -4.24
C VAL A 67 0.65 -9.22 -4.17
N LEU A 68 0.63 -8.60 -2.99
CA LEU A 68 -0.13 -7.38 -2.74
C LEU A 68 0.39 -6.19 -3.57
N LYS A 69 -0.52 -5.45 -4.20
CA LYS A 69 -0.27 -4.17 -4.87
C LYS A 69 -1.44 -3.19 -4.65
N PRO A 70 -1.23 -1.86 -4.71
CA PRO A 70 0.08 -1.19 -4.71
C PRO A 70 0.88 -1.48 -3.43
N ASP A 71 2.18 -1.16 -3.40
CA ASP A 71 2.98 -1.37 -2.18
C ASP A 71 2.77 -0.25 -1.14
N ILE A 72 2.63 1.00 -1.59
CA ILE A 72 2.51 2.19 -0.76
C ILE A 72 1.81 3.33 -1.51
N ALA A 73 1.15 4.22 -0.78
CA ALA A 73 0.57 5.46 -1.29
C ALA A 73 1.44 6.69 -0.96
N ALA A 74 1.38 7.70 -1.83
CA ALA A 74 2.05 8.99 -1.62
C ALA A 74 1.25 10.12 -2.28
N PRO A 75 1.53 11.40 -1.95
CA PRO A 75 0.86 12.54 -2.55
C PRO A 75 1.01 12.56 -4.08
N GLY A 76 -0.12 12.58 -4.80
CA GLY A 76 -0.14 12.54 -6.25
C GLY A 76 -1.25 13.38 -6.88
N VAL A 77 -1.92 14.25 -6.14
CA VAL A 77 -2.99 15.12 -6.66
C VAL A 77 -2.66 16.55 -6.33
N ASP A 78 -2.87 17.42 -7.33
CA ASP A 78 -2.56 18.85 -7.27
C ASP A 78 -1.11 19.09 -6.77
N ILE A 79 -0.17 18.36 -7.36
CA ILE A 79 1.25 18.49 -7.06
C ILE A 79 1.84 19.60 -7.95
N LEU A 80 2.35 20.65 -7.31
CA LEU A 80 3.09 21.71 -7.98
C LEU A 80 4.49 21.22 -8.32
N ALA A 81 4.86 21.23 -9.59
CA ALA A 81 6.20 20.88 -10.05
C ALA A 81 6.63 21.77 -11.22
N ALA A 82 7.94 21.77 -11.50
CA ALA A 82 8.46 22.50 -12.65
C ALA A 82 7.84 21.96 -13.95
N TYR A 83 7.44 22.87 -14.84
CA TYR A 83 6.77 22.51 -16.09
C TYR A 83 7.27 23.40 -17.22
N ILE A 84 7.46 22.80 -18.40
CA ILE A 84 7.89 23.53 -19.60
C ILE A 84 6.63 23.87 -20.37
N THR A 85 6.32 25.16 -20.44
CA THR A 85 5.24 25.70 -21.27
C THR A 85 5.81 26.26 -22.58
N SER A 86 4.98 26.33 -23.63
CA SER A 86 5.34 27.01 -24.88
C SER A 86 5.67 28.49 -24.67
N GLU A 87 6.38 29.08 -25.64
CA GLU A 87 7.01 30.41 -25.56
C GLU A 87 6.05 31.54 -25.14
N ASP A 88 4.75 31.44 -25.44
CA ASP A 88 3.76 32.47 -25.16
C ASP A 88 3.20 32.48 -23.73
N ASN A 89 3.53 31.49 -22.89
CA ASN A 89 2.88 31.35 -21.59
C ASN A 89 3.84 30.77 -20.54
N ILE A 90 4.97 31.45 -20.29
CA ILE A 90 6.02 31.01 -19.34
C ILE A 90 5.43 30.84 -17.93
N ARG A 91 4.94 29.65 -17.64
CA ARG A 91 4.67 29.19 -16.28
C ARG A 91 5.74 28.15 -16.00
N GLY A 92 6.78 28.54 -15.28
CA GLY A 92 7.87 27.62 -14.90
C GLY A 92 7.42 26.48 -13.98
N TYR A 93 6.15 26.50 -13.53
CA TYR A 93 5.53 25.49 -12.68
C TYR A 93 4.08 25.26 -13.08
N ASP A 94 3.60 24.04 -12.87
CA ASP A 94 2.18 23.69 -13.04
C ASP A 94 1.73 22.68 -11.99
N PHE A 95 0.41 22.59 -11.78
CA PHE A 95 -0.22 21.61 -10.91
C PHE A 95 -0.65 20.39 -11.73
N LEU A 96 -0.06 19.23 -11.43
CA LEU A 96 -0.42 17.97 -12.08
C LEU A 96 -0.91 16.94 -11.07
N SER A 97 -1.71 16.00 -11.57
CA SER A 97 -2.27 14.90 -10.80
C SER A 97 -2.02 13.58 -11.50
N GLY A 98 -1.65 12.56 -10.74
CA GLY A 98 -1.40 11.21 -11.25
C GLY A 98 -0.54 10.39 -10.29
N THR A 99 -0.57 9.07 -10.45
CA THR A 99 0.43 8.20 -9.82
C THR A 99 1.84 8.55 -10.30
N SER A 100 1.99 9.09 -11.52
CA SER A 100 3.22 9.70 -12.03
C SER A 100 3.78 10.82 -11.14
N MET A 101 2.95 11.50 -10.34
CA MET A 101 3.38 12.51 -9.37
C MET A 101 3.63 11.91 -7.98
N ALA A 102 2.97 10.78 -7.64
CA ALA A 102 3.25 10.04 -6.41
C ALA A 102 4.60 9.29 -6.46
N THR A 103 4.93 8.69 -7.60
CA THR A 103 6.18 7.94 -7.82
C THR A 103 7.46 8.74 -7.46
N PRO A 104 7.66 9.99 -7.93
CA PRO A 104 8.87 10.74 -7.58
C PRO A 104 8.98 11.10 -6.10
N HIS A 105 7.87 11.22 -5.36
CA HIS A 105 7.91 11.38 -3.90
C HIS A 105 8.53 10.14 -3.24
N VAL A 106 8.02 8.94 -3.58
CA VAL A 106 8.54 7.67 -3.03
C VAL A 106 9.99 7.45 -3.46
N ALA A 107 10.33 7.76 -4.72
CA ALA A 107 11.70 7.64 -5.22
C ALA A 107 12.68 8.58 -4.47
N GLY A 108 12.28 9.82 -4.20
CA GLY A 108 13.07 10.76 -3.40
C GLY A 108 13.28 10.27 -1.97
N ILE A 109 12.25 9.75 -1.32
CA ILE A 109 12.37 9.17 0.02
C ILE A 109 13.29 7.95 0.01
N ALA A 110 13.13 7.04 -0.97
CA ALA A 110 13.99 5.88 -1.12
C ALA A 110 15.47 6.26 -1.32
N ALA A 111 15.75 7.31 -2.09
CA ALA A 111 17.10 7.84 -2.27
C ALA A 111 17.70 8.38 -0.96
N LEU A 112 16.92 9.12 -0.17
CA LEU A 112 17.34 9.58 1.16
C LEU A 112 17.61 8.40 2.10
N LEU A 113 16.73 7.40 2.14
CA LEU A 113 16.94 6.19 2.93
C LEU A 113 18.21 5.46 2.49
N LYS A 114 18.48 5.34 1.19
CA LYS A 114 19.71 4.73 0.67
C LYS A 114 20.96 5.53 1.06
N SER A 115 20.87 6.86 1.09
CA SER A 115 21.98 7.72 1.55
C SER A 115 22.27 7.55 3.04
N MET A 116 21.22 7.38 3.86
CA MET A 116 21.35 7.18 5.30
C MET A 116 21.76 5.75 5.67
N HIS A 117 21.34 4.78 4.85
CA HIS A 117 21.62 3.35 5.02
C HIS A 117 22.27 2.78 3.75
N PRO A 118 23.55 3.08 3.47
CA PRO A 118 24.21 2.70 2.21
C PRO A 118 24.19 1.20 1.92
N ASN A 119 24.13 0.36 2.96
CA ASN A 119 24.15 -1.09 2.85
C ASN A 119 22.78 -1.73 2.70
N TRP A 120 21.67 -0.98 2.85
CA TRP A 120 20.34 -1.55 2.66
C TRP A 120 20.13 -1.96 1.20
N SER A 121 19.56 -3.15 1.02
CA SER A 121 19.10 -3.62 -0.27
C SER A 121 17.87 -2.79 -0.73
N PRO A 122 17.49 -2.86 -2.01
CA PRO A 122 16.21 -2.33 -2.46
C PRO A 122 15.00 -2.90 -1.70
N ALA A 123 15.07 -4.18 -1.31
CA ALA A 123 14.01 -4.85 -0.55
C ALA A 123 13.92 -4.32 0.88
N ALA A 124 15.05 -4.08 1.54
CA ALA A 124 15.09 -3.47 2.87
C ALA A 124 14.51 -2.04 2.86
N ILE A 125 14.83 -1.23 1.84
CA ILE A 125 14.25 0.12 1.68
C ILE A 125 12.74 0.03 1.45
N LYS A 126 12.29 -0.85 0.54
CA LYS A 126 10.86 -1.10 0.34
C LYS A 126 10.19 -1.52 1.64
N SER A 127 10.78 -2.45 2.38
CA SER A 127 10.26 -2.90 3.67
C SER A 127 10.10 -1.73 4.63
N ALA A 128 11.14 -0.92 4.83
CA ALA A 128 11.09 0.22 5.75
C ALA A 128 9.97 1.20 5.40
N LEU A 129 9.76 1.47 4.10
CA LEU A 129 8.66 2.32 3.62
C LEU A 129 7.29 1.71 3.94
N VAL A 130 7.09 0.43 3.65
CA VAL A 130 5.79 -0.25 3.78
C VAL A 130 5.43 -0.44 5.25
N THR A 131 6.37 -0.89 6.09
CA THR A 131 6.08 -1.29 7.47
C THR A 131 5.87 -0.14 8.44
N THR A 132 6.29 1.07 8.04
CA THR A 132 6.18 2.29 8.85
C THR A 132 5.14 3.28 8.33
N ALA A 133 4.45 2.93 7.23
CA ALA A 133 3.45 3.75 6.58
C ALA A 133 2.25 4.02 7.51
N TRP A 134 1.62 5.19 7.34
CA TRP A 134 0.42 5.53 8.07
C TRP A 134 -0.80 4.85 7.47
N THR A 135 -1.58 4.17 8.31
CA THR A 135 -2.85 3.52 7.93
C THR A 135 -4.08 4.40 8.20
N THR A 136 -3.87 5.51 8.90
CA THR A 136 -4.85 6.57 9.14
C THR A 136 -4.30 7.90 8.65
N ASP A 137 -5.17 8.91 8.55
CA ASP A 137 -4.75 10.26 8.23
C ASP A 137 -3.72 10.75 9.27
N PRO A 138 -2.49 11.13 8.87
CA PRO A 138 -1.44 11.48 9.82
C PRO A 138 -1.71 12.76 10.60
N TYR A 139 -2.71 13.55 10.20
CA TYR A 139 -3.04 14.82 10.83
C TYR A 139 -4.28 14.72 11.72
N SER A 140 -5.35 14.05 11.25
CA SER A 140 -6.60 13.91 12.00
C SER A 140 -6.74 12.60 12.76
N GLY A 141 -5.94 11.58 12.43
CA GLY A 141 -6.06 10.23 12.97
C GLY A 141 -7.28 9.45 12.45
N GLU A 142 -8.05 10.04 11.53
CA GLU A 142 -9.25 9.45 10.96
C GLU A 142 -8.93 8.38 9.91
N PRO A 143 -9.86 7.48 9.59
CA PRO A 143 -9.67 6.52 8.50
C PRO A 143 -9.35 7.21 7.17
N ILE A 144 -8.45 6.60 6.40
CA ILE A 144 -8.23 6.97 5.01
C ILE A 144 -9.41 6.44 4.19
N PHE A 145 -9.92 7.24 3.27
CA PHE A 145 -11.01 6.84 2.38
C PHE A 145 -10.50 6.57 0.97
N ALA A 146 -11.13 5.67 0.24
CA ALA A 146 -10.90 5.45 -1.18
C ALA A 146 -12.06 6.02 -2.00
N GLY A 147 -11.72 6.78 -3.04
CA GLY A 147 -12.65 7.23 -4.06
C GLY A 147 -12.88 6.16 -5.14
N GLY A 148 -13.95 6.34 -5.91
CA GLY A 148 -14.45 5.42 -6.93
C GLY A 148 -15.94 5.65 -7.13
N ASP A 149 -16.67 4.66 -7.66
CA ASP A 149 -18.13 4.72 -7.81
C ASP A 149 -18.84 4.91 -6.46
N THR A 150 -18.27 4.31 -5.40
CA THR A 150 -18.70 4.52 -4.02
C THR A 150 -17.49 4.85 -3.14
N LYS A 151 -17.68 5.77 -2.21
CA LYS A 151 -16.66 6.03 -1.18
C LYS A 151 -16.68 4.89 -0.17
N LYS A 152 -15.52 4.31 0.09
CA LYS A 152 -15.33 3.30 1.14
C LYS A 152 -14.13 3.69 2.03
N ILE A 153 -14.00 3.03 3.17
CA ILE A 153 -12.74 3.04 3.91
C ILE A 153 -11.69 2.36 3.02
N ALA A 154 -10.53 2.98 2.88
CA ALA A 154 -9.45 2.45 2.09
C ALA A 154 -8.86 1.22 2.78
N ASP A 155 -8.58 0.18 1.99
CA ASP A 155 -7.98 -1.06 2.45
C ASP A 155 -6.59 -1.26 1.81
N PRO A 156 -5.85 -2.32 2.17
CA PRO A 156 -4.53 -2.58 1.58
C PRO A 156 -4.52 -2.71 0.05
N PHE A 157 -5.63 -3.01 -0.61
CA PHE A 157 -5.69 -3.01 -2.08
C PHE A 157 -5.82 -1.60 -2.67
N ASP A 158 -6.11 -0.61 -1.84
CA ASP A 158 -6.14 0.80 -2.19
C ASP A 158 -4.79 1.50 -2.03
N TYR A 159 -4.07 1.24 -0.92
CA TYR A 159 -2.84 1.99 -0.56
C TYR A 159 -1.63 1.11 -0.22
N GLY A 160 -1.74 -0.22 -0.26
CA GLY A 160 -0.66 -1.11 0.15
C GLY A 160 -0.45 -1.17 1.67
N GLY A 161 0.76 -0.83 2.11
CA GLY A 161 1.08 -0.67 3.53
C GLY A 161 0.46 0.57 4.16
N GLY A 162 0.13 1.60 3.38
CA GLY A 162 -0.41 2.87 3.85
C GLY A 162 0.15 4.06 3.09
N VAL A 163 0.05 5.25 3.68
CA VAL A 163 0.65 6.49 3.17
C VAL A 163 2.07 6.64 3.68
N THR A 164 2.99 7.02 2.80
CA THR A 164 4.41 7.11 3.13
C THR A 164 4.70 7.98 4.35
N ASN A 165 5.53 7.45 5.25
CA ASN A 165 6.01 8.11 6.47
C ASN A 165 7.56 8.15 6.44
N PRO A 166 8.17 9.19 5.85
CA PRO A 166 9.63 9.25 5.68
C PRO A 166 10.39 9.17 7.01
N ASN A 167 9.85 9.80 8.05
CA ASN A 167 10.49 9.86 9.36
C ASN A 167 10.45 8.50 10.08
N GLY A 168 9.34 7.76 9.96
CA GLY A 168 9.25 6.38 10.45
C GLY A 168 10.20 5.46 9.69
N ALA A 169 10.21 5.54 8.36
CA ALA A 169 11.03 4.68 7.51
C ALA A 169 12.55 4.85 7.73
N ARG A 170 12.99 5.99 8.30
CA ARG A 170 14.38 6.22 8.70
C ARG A 170 14.87 5.18 9.71
N ASN A 171 14.03 4.75 10.64
CA ASN A 171 14.37 3.80 11.69
C ASN A 171 13.20 2.82 11.91
N PRO A 172 13.04 1.80 11.05
CA PRO A 172 11.89 0.92 11.06
C PRO A 172 11.97 -0.18 12.12
N GLY A 173 13.08 -0.33 12.84
CA GLY A 173 13.34 -1.45 13.76
C GLY A 173 13.69 -2.74 13.02
N LEU A 174 12.73 -3.32 12.28
CA LEU A 174 12.89 -4.53 11.49
C LEU A 174 12.63 -4.29 9.99
N VAL A 175 13.31 -5.07 9.15
CA VAL A 175 13.06 -5.11 7.70
C VAL A 175 12.89 -6.54 7.19
N TYR A 176 12.02 -6.70 6.20
CA TYR A 176 11.85 -7.89 5.39
C TYR A 176 12.79 -7.80 4.19
N ASP A 177 14.03 -8.23 4.39
CA ASP A 177 15.06 -8.20 3.35
C ASP A 177 14.96 -9.45 2.45
N MET A 178 15.30 -9.30 1.17
CA MET A 178 15.35 -10.41 0.22
C MET A 178 16.35 -10.12 -0.89
N GLY A 179 16.98 -11.18 -1.41
CA GLY A 179 17.95 -11.12 -2.49
C GLY A 179 17.37 -11.56 -3.83
N THR A 180 18.21 -11.55 -4.87
CA THR A 180 17.83 -12.02 -6.22
C THR A 180 17.36 -13.47 -6.22
N GLN A 181 17.92 -14.33 -5.34
CA GLN A 181 17.55 -15.74 -5.27
C GLN A 181 16.10 -15.92 -4.83
N ASP A 182 15.57 -15.07 -3.94
CA ASP A 182 14.17 -15.13 -3.52
C ASP A 182 13.21 -14.89 -4.69
N TYR A 183 13.56 -13.95 -5.59
CA TYR A 183 12.80 -13.71 -6.82
C TYR A 183 12.89 -14.88 -7.80
N ILE A 184 14.05 -15.52 -7.91
CA ILE A 184 14.22 -16.73 -8.73
C ILE A 184 13.33 -17.85 -8.19
N ASN A 185 13.42 -18.16 -6.90
CA ASN A 185 12.61 -19.20 -6.25
C ASN A 185 11.10 -18.93 -6.42
N TYR A 186 10.69 -17.67 -6.34
CA TYR A 186 9.31 -17.24 -6.60
C TYR A 186 8.89 -17.46 -8.05
N LEU A 187 9.74 -17.12 -9.04
CA LEU A 187 9.47 -17.39 -10.46
C LEU A 187 9.41 -18.90 -10.75
N CYS A 188 10.28 -19.70 -10.13
CA CYS A 188 10.21 -21.16 -10.19
C CYS A 188 8.87 -21.67 -9.64
N ALA A 189 8.42 -21.18 -8.47
CA ALA A 189 7.14 -21.56 -7.86
C ALA A 189 5.92 -21.19 -8.71
N MET A 190 6.02 -20.12 -9.51
CA MET A 190 5.00 -19.75 -10.50
C MET A 190 5.00 -20.63 -11.76
N GLY A 191 5.99 -21.50 -11.94
CA GLY A 191 6.11 -22.40 -13.08
C GLY A 191 6.84 -21.81 -14.30
N TYR A 192 7.58 -20.71 -14.15
CA TYR A 192 8.45 -20.21 -15.21
C TYR A 192 9.63 -21.16 -15.41
N ASN A 193 9.99 -21.42 -16.68
CA ASN A 193 11.16 -22.25 -17.00
C ASN A 193 12.47 -21.48 -16.77
N GLU A 194 13.55 -22.22 -16.53
CA GLU A 194 14.88 -21.65 -16.24
C GLU A 194 15.40 -20.74 -17.35
N THR A 195 15.13 -21.04 -18.62
CA THR A 195 15.56 -20.19 -19.75
C THR A 195 14.91 -18.80 -19.73
N SER A 196 13.60 -18.71 -19.45
CA SER A 196 12.90 -17.44 -19.32
C SER A 196 13.38 -16.65 -18.09
N ILE A 197 13.69 -17.35 -17.00
CA ILE A 197 14.26 -16.71 -15.81
C ILE A 197 15.67 -16.20 -16.12
N GLU A 198 16.52 -16.97 -16.78
CA GLU A 198 17.88 -16.60 -17.15
C GLU A 198 17.92 -15.32 -18.00
N GLN A 199 16.99 -15.19 -18.96
CA GLN A 199 16.83 -13.98 -19.77
C GLN A 199 16.54 -12.73 -18.93
N LEU A 200 15.85 -12.88 -17.79
CA LEU A 200 15.51 -11.78 -16.89
C LEU A 200 16.65 -11.44 -15.92
N VAL A 201 17.29 -12.44 -15.32
CA VAL A 201 18.33 -12.22 -14.29
C VAL A 201 19.75 -12.13 -14.85
N GLY A 202 19.98 -12.53 -16.10
CA GLY A 202 21.29 -12.49 -16.75
C GLY A 202 22.32 -13.46 -16.16
N LYS A 203 21.88 -14.46 -15.39
CA LYS A 203 22.71 -15.51 -14.78
C LYS A 203 21.92 -16.81 -14.71
N ASN A 204 22.62 -17.94 -14.68
CA ASN A 204 22.02 -19.26 -14.56
C ASN A 204 21.12 -19.32 -13.30
N PRO A 205 19.79 -19.49 -13.45
CA PRO A 205 18.88 -19.57 -12.32
C PRO A 205 18.86 -21.00 -11.79
N ALA A 206 19.44 -21.20 -10.61
CA ALA A 206 19.25 -22.44 -9.88
C ALA A 206 17.89 -22.37 -9.15
N CYS A 207 16.89 -23.10 -9.65
CA CYS A 207 15.72 -23.45 -8.86
C CYS A 207 16.14 -24.54 -7.87
N ASP A 208 16.62 -24.17 -6.68
CA ASP A 208 17.19 -25.10 -5.69
C ASP A 208 16.20 -26.23 -5.32
N GLY A 209 16.37 -27.40 -5.95
CA GLY A 209 15.48 -28.55 -5.77
C GLY A 209 14.17 -28.50 -6.59
N GLY A 210 14.05 -27.59 -7.55
CA GLY A 210 12.94 -27.49 -8.49
C GLY A 210 11.72 -26.74 -7.98
N ALA A 211 10.79 -26.41 -8.89
CA ALA A 211 9.59 -25.60 -8.62
C ALA A 211 8.72 -26.13 -7.45
N ALA A 212 8.67 -27.45 -7.26
CA ALA A 212 7.85 -28.10 -6.23
C ALA A 212 8.33 -27.83 -4.79
N ASN A 213 9.57 -27.39 -4.60
CA ASN A 213 10.14 -27.07 -3.28
C ASN A 213 9.91 -25.62 -2.86
N HIS A 214 9.28 -24.80 -3.69
CA HIS A 214 9.04 -23.39 -3.43
C HIS A 214 7.54 -23.08 -3.46
N SER A 215 7.13 -22.12 -2.64
CA SER A 215 5.76 -21.61 -2.62
C SER A 215 5.72 -20.16 -3.09
N ILE A 216 4.71 -19.81 -3.90
CA ILE A 216 4.44 -18.41 -4.27
C ILE A 216 4.13 -17.53 -3.04
N LEU A 217 3.81 -18.14 -1.89
CA LEU A 217 3.51 -17.46 -0.63
C LEU A 217 4.76 -17.17 0.22
N ASP A 218 5.88 -17.85 -0.05
CA ASP A 218 7.10 -17.77 0.78
C ASP A 218 8.02 -16.60 0.43
N MET A 219 7.69 -15.81 -0.61
CA MET A 219 8.44 -14.59 -0.90
C MET A 219 8.40 -13.65 0.31
N ASN A 220 9.57 -13.18 0.75
CA ASN A 220 9.74 -12.44 2.00
C ASN A 220 9.29 -10.98 1.89
N LEU A 221 8.06 -10.76 1.44
CA LEU A 221 7.45 -9.44 1.28
C LEU A 221 6.93 -8.89 2.63
N PRO A 222 6.91 -7.56 2.80
CA PRO A 222 6.24 -6.88 3.91
C PRO A 222 4.70 -6.87 3.74
N SER A 223 4.12 -7.98 3.31
CA SER A 223 2.69 -8.22 3.13
C SER A 223 2.41 -9.72 2.96
N ILE A 224 1.20 -10.15 3.30
CA ILE A 224 0.73 -11.52 3.07
C ILE A 224 -0.58 -11.44 2.28
N THR A 225 -0.63 -12.07 1.10
CA THR A 225 -1.87 -12.25 0.35
C THR A 225 -2.10 -13.73 0.08
N ILE A 226 -3.22 -14.27 0.54
CA ILE A 226 -3.65 -15.63 0.26
C ILE A 226 -4.87 -15.56 -0.66
N PRO A 227 -4.70 -15.84 -1.96
CA PRO A 227 -5.78 -15.69 -2.93
C PRO A 227 -6.84 -16.78 -2.83
N ASN A 228 -6.46 -17.97 -2.34
CA ASN A 228 -7.32 -19.16 -2.31
C ASN A 228 -7.05 -19.99 -1.03
N LEU A 229 -7.73 -19.65 0.07
CA LEU A 229 -7.63 -20.40 1.33
C LEU A 229 -8.72 -21.48 1.41
N LYS A 230 -8.34 -22.76 1.27
CA LYS A 230 -9.24 -23.93 1.32
C LYS A 230 -9.33 -24.61 2.70
N GLY A 231 -8.53 -24.18 3.66
CA GLY A 231 -8.42 -24.79 4.98
C GLY A 231 -7.38 -24.06 5.81
N SER A 232 -6.14 -24.56 5.80
CA SER A 232 -5.01 -23.94 6.47
C SER A 232 -3.81 -23.84 5.53
N VAL A 233 -3.06 -22.75 5.62
CA VAL A 233 -1.76 -22.59 4.95
C VAL A 233 -0.75 -22.03 5.93
N THR A 234 0.49 -22.49 5.83
CA THR A 234 1.62 -22.00 6.61
C THR A 234 2.67 -21.45 5.66
N LEU A 235 3.15 -20.25 5.94
CA LEU A 235 4.19 -19.57 5.17
C LEU A 235 5.30 -19.07 6.10
N LYS A 236 6.47 -18.80 5.52
CA LYS A 236 7.64 -18.29 6.24
C LYS A 236 7.90 -16.82 5.94
N ARG A 237 8.35 -16.10 6.96
CA ARG A 237 8.90 -14.75 6.82
C ARG A 237 10.17 -14.64 7.64
N THR A 238 11.12 -13.88 7.13
CA THR A 238 12.39 -13.59 7.80
C THR A 238 12.50 -12.09 7.99
N VAL A 239 12.77 -11.66 9.20
CA VAL A 239 13.00 -10.26 9.52
C VAL A 239 14.44 -10.08 9.98
N THR A 240 15.04 -8.96 9.58
CA THR A 240 16.37 -8.55 9.99
C THR A 240 16.27 -7.29 10.84
N ASN A 241 16.88 -7.31 12.02
CA ASN A 241 16.94 -6.17 12.93
C ASN A 241 18.00 -5.15 12.47
N VAL A 242 17.50 -3.96 12.14
CA VAL A 242 18.28 -2.80 11.71
C VAL A 242 18.29 -1.69 12.77
N GLY A 243 17.61 -1.90 13.90
CA GLY A 243 17.59 -1.00 15.05
C GLY A 243 18.55 -1.44 16.16
N ASN A 244 18.08 -1.34 17.42
CA ASN A 244 18.86 -1.73 18.60
C ASN A 244 19.17 -3.25 18.54
N PRO A 245 20.46 -3.67 18.61
CA PRO A 245 20.83 -5.09 18.58
C PRO A 245 20.20 -5.92 19.70
N ASN A 246 19.93 -5.35 20.87
CA ASN A 246 19.25 -6.01 21.97
C ASN A 246 17.80 -5.51 22.03
N SER A 247 16.89 -6.26 21.41
CA SER A 247 15.49 -5.88 21.30
C SER A 247 14.61 -7.11 21.27
N GLU A 248 13.43 -6.99 21.85
CA GLU A 248 12.40 -8.01 21.85
C GLU A 248 11.16 -7.45 21.16
N TYR A 249 10.61 -8.20 20.22
CA TYR A 249 9.36 -7.85 19.53
C TYR A 249 8.29 -8.89 19.82
N GLU A 250 7.10 -8.42 20.18
CA GLU A 250 5.89 -9.24 20.33
C GLU A 250 5.03 -9.18 19.07
N ALA A 251 4.46 -10.32 18.67
CA ALA A 251 3.50 -10.39 17.58
C ALA A 251 2.11 -9.92 18.03
N VAL A 252 1.62 -8.85 17.41
CA VAL A 252 0.25 -8.34 17.56
C VAL A 252 -0.52 -8.63 16.27
N ILE A 253 -1.64 -9.34 16.39
CA ILE A 253 -2.40 -9.90 15.26
C ILE A 253 -3.79 -9.28 15.23
N ASP A 254 -4.17 -8.76 14.06
CA ASP A 254 -5.53 -8.37 13.70
C ASP A 254 -5.98 -9.29 12.56
N PRO A 255 -6.71 -10.37 12.84
CA PRO A 255 -6.97 -11.40 11.84
C PRO A 255 -8.01 -10.92 10.81
N PRO A 256 -7.81 -11.21 9.50
CA PRO A 256 -8.86 -11.02 8.51
C PRO A 256 -10.15 -11.71 8.93
N GLN A 257 -11.30 -11.07 8.66
CA GLN A 257 -12.62 -11.60 9.03
C GLN A 257 -12.79 -13.05 8.55
N GLY A 258 -13.22 -13.93 9.46
CA GLY A 258 -13.45 -15.34 9.15
C GLY A 258 -12.20 -16.22 9.13
N THR A 259 -11.06 -15.70 9.59
CA THR A 259 -9.80 -16.45 9.64
C THR A 259 -9.21 -16.46 11.06
N VAL A 260 -8.36 -17.43 11.33
CA VAL A 260 -7.48 -17.49 12.50
C VAL A 260 -6.05 -17.40 11.99
N VAL A 261 -5.30 -16.45 12.54
CA VAL A 261 -3.89 -16.22 12.21
C VAL A 261 -3.07 -16.55 13.45
N ASP A 262 -2.17 -17.52 13.33
CA ASP A 262 -1.22 -17.93 14.38
C ASP A 262 0.21 -17.66 13.91
N VAL A 263 1.04 -17.16 14.83
CA VAL A 263 2.45 -16.80 14.55
C VAL A 263 3.36 -17.51 15.52
N ASN A 264 4.39 -18.17 14.99
CA ASN A 264 5.37 -18.91 15.78
C ASN A 264 6.81 -18.57 15.35
N PRO A 265 7.68 -18.15 16.28
CA PRO A 265 7.41 -17.86 17.70
C PRO A 265 6.57 -16.58 17.88
N LYS A 266 5.95 -16.40 19.06
CA LYS A 266 5.21 -15.17 19.42
C LYS A 266 6.11 -13.97 19.75
N TYR A 267 7.37 -14.24 20.10
CA TYR A 267 8.38 -13.24 20.44
C TYR A 267 9.63 -13.45 19.57
N LEU A 268 10.23 -12.35 19.11
CA LEU A 268 11.51 -12.34 18.42
C LEU A 268 12.56 -11.65 19.29
N LEU A 269 13.57 -12.43 19.70
CA LEU A 269 14.63 -11.98 20.61
C LEU A 269 15.92 -11.77 19.82
N PHE A 270 16.28 -10.51 19.59
CA PHE A 270 17.51 -10.15 18.91
C PHE A 270 18.64 -9.85 19.90
N ASN A 271 19.86 -10.16 19.47
CA ASN A 271 21.10 -9.80 20.15
C ASN A 271 22.19 -9.50 19.10
N PRO A 272 23.38 -8.98 19.48
CA PRO A 272 24.43 -8.65 18.52
C PRO A 272 24.88 -9.79 17.58
N LYS A 273 24.69 -11.06 17.96
CA LYS A 273 25.04 -12.23 17.13
C LYS A 273 23.87 -12.72 16.27
N LEU A 274 22.63 -12.53 16.72
CA LEU A 274 21.42 -12.98 16.05
C LEU A 274 20.63 -11.76 15.57
N ARG A 275 20.91 -11.33 14.34
CA ARG A 275 20.27 -10.15 13.72
C ARG A 275 19.11 -10.50 12.79
N SER A 276 18.99 -11.75 12.35
CA SER A 276 17.91 -12.20 11.48
C SER A 276 17.21 -13.40 12.10
N MET A 277 15.88 -13.39 12.05
CA MET A 277 15.05 -14.46 12.58
C MET A 277 13.93 -14.79 11.61
N THR A 278 13.69 -16.08 11.44
CA THR A 278 12.57 -16.61 10.65
C THR A 278 11.44 -17.02 11.58
N TYR A 279 10.22 -16.68 11.21
CA TYR A 279 8.99 -17.10 11.86
C TYR A 279 8.01 -17.67 10.84
N THR A 280 7.05 -18.44 11.33
CA THR A 280 5.96 -18.99 10.53
C THR A 280 4.66 -18.29 10.84
N VAL A 281 3.85 -18.08 9.81
CA VAL A 281 2.47 -17.60 9.94
C VAL A 281 1.56 -18.69 9.41
N THR A 282 0.66 -19.19 10.25
CA THR A 282 -0.37 -20.15 9.87
C THR A 282 -1.71 -19.43 9.81
N ILE A 283 -2.35 -19.44 8.65
CA ILE A 283 -3.66 -18.83 8.43
C ILE A 283 -4.63 -19.94 8.11
N SER A 284 -5.71 -20.00 8.89
CA SER A 284 -6.77 -21.00 8.73
C SER A 284 -8.14 -20.36 8.69
N THR A 285 -9.10 -21.04 8.06
CA THR A 285 -10.49 -20.60 8.02
C THR A 285 -11.44 -21.75 8.33
N SER A 286 -12.54 -21.44 9.02
CA SER A 286 -13.69 -22.32 9.19
C SER A 286 -14.81 -22.01 8.19
N HIS A 287 -14.65 -20.98 7.35
CA HIS A 287 -15.64 -20.61 6.36
C HIS A 287 -15.79 -21.72 5.32
N LYS A 288 -17.05 -22.07 5.04
CA LYS A 288 -17.44 -23.00 3.97
C LYS A 288 -18.07 -22.25 2.79
N ILE A 289 -17.53 -21.07 2.51
CA ILE A 289 -17.99 -20.19 1.43
C ILE A 289 -16.79 -19.62 0.70
N THR A 290 -16.98 -19.36 -0.60
CA THR A 290 -16.03 -18.54 -1.37
C THR A 290 -16.34 -17.08 -1.09
N THR A 291 -15.33 -16.31 -0.65
CA THR A 291 -15.51 -14.90 -0.24
C THR A 291 -14.83 -13.94 -1.21
N GLU A 292 -15.08 -12.64 -1.01
CA GLU A 292 -14.14 -11.60 -1.43
C GLU A 292 -12.91 -11.56 -0.49
N TYR A 293 -11.97 -10.65 -0.76
CA TYR A 293 -10.83 -10.45 0.13
C TYR A 293 -11.25 -9.76 1.44
N TYR A 294 -10.87 -10.38 2.56
CA TYR A 294 -10.86 -9.75 3.87
C TYR A 294 -9.45 -9.34 4.26
N PHE A 295 -9.36 -8.29 5.08
CA PHE A 295 -8.09 -7.67 5.44
C PHE A 295 -7.86 -7.69 6.94
N GLY A 296 -6.60 -7.77 7.33
CA GLY A 296 -6.10 -7.72 8.69
C GLY A 296 -4.64 -7.29 8.70
N SER A 297 -3.92 -7.56 9.79
CA SER A 297 -2.49 -7.29 9.87
C SER A 297 -1.75 -8.15 10.89
N LEU A 298 -0.44 -8.25 10.67
CA LEU A 298 0.55 -8.68 11.67
C LEU A 298 1.46 -7.50 11.97
N THR A 299 1.68 -7.22 13.24
CA THR A 299 2.60 -6.17 13.71
C THR A 299 3.61 -6.74 14.68
N TRP A 300 4.89 -6.51 14.44
CA TRP A 300 5.93 -6.73 15.46
C TRP A 300 6.14 -5.44 16.25
N ALA A 301 5.94 -5.48 17.57
CA ALA A 301 6.04 -4.32 18.44
C ALA A 301 7.07 -4.53 19.56
N ASP A 302 7.92 -3.54 19.80
CA ASP A 302 8.90 -3.51 20.91
C ASP A 302 8.64 -2.36 21.90
N GLY A 303 7.47 -1.70 21.78
CA GLY A 303 7.10 -0.50 22.53
C GLY A 303 7.57 0.82 21.93
N MET A 304 8.53 0.80 20.99
CA MET A 304 9.06 1.99 20.29
C MET A 304 8.75 1.97 18.79
N HIS A 305 8.94 0.81 18.17
CA HIS A 305 8.71 0.52 16.78
C HIS A 305 7.44 -0.33 16.64
N SER A 306 6.75 -0.14 15.52
CA SER A 306 5.58 -0.90 15.12
C SER A 306 5.79 -1.33 13.67
N VAL A 307 6.22 -2.57 13.46
CA VAL A 307 6.57 -3.11 12.14
C VAL A 307 5.35 -3.87 11.61
N ARG A 308 4.45 -3.13 10.96
CA ARG A 308 3.15 -3.64 10.53
C ARG A 308 3.20 -4.13 9.08
N ILE A 309 2.61 -5.29 8.81
CA ILE A 309 2.35 -5.79 7.46
C ILE A 309 0.86 -6.08 7.27
N PRO A 310 0.24 -5.73 6.12
CA PRO A 310 -1.13 -6.10 5.82
C PRO A 310 -1.24 -7.60 5.50
N ILE A 311 -2.38 -8.19 5.89
CA ILE A 311 -2.79 -9.54 5.53
C ILE A 311 -4.08 -9.44 4.72
N SER A 312 -4.13 -10.07 3.55
CA SER A 312 -5.31 -10.13 2.67
C SER A 312 -5.64 -11.59 2.38
N VAL A 313 -6.87 -12.03 2.63
CA VAL A 313 -7.26 -13.43 2.46
C VAL A 313 -8.59 -13.53 1.73
N LYS A 314 -8.63 -14.38 0.72
CA LYS A 314 -9.86 -14.85 0.07
C LYS A 314 -10.01 -16.34 0.34
N THR A 315 -11.15 -16.76 0.87
CA THR A 315 -11.45 -18.18 1.11
C THR A 315 -12.06 -18.80 -0.14
N GLU A 316 -11.77 -20.07 -0.39
CA GLU A 316 -12.33 -20.85 -1.49
C GLU A 316 -12.91 -22.14 -0.90
N PHE A 317 -14.22 -22.35 -1.09
CA PHE A 317 -14.83 -23.62 -0.74
C PHE A 317 -14.77 -24.54 -1.96
N PRO A 318 -14.09 -25.71 -1.90
CA PRO A 318 -14.05 -26.62 -3.03
C PRO A 318 -15.46 -27.14 -3.33
N ASP A 319 -15.88 -27.02 -4.59
CA ASP A 319 -17.14 -27.61 -5.05
C ASP A 319 -17.12 -29.12 -4.80
N VAL A 320 -18.10 -29.62 -4.06
CA VAL A 320 -18.28 -31.05 -3.74
C VAL A 320 -18.86 -31.83 -4.95
N PHE A 321 -18.96 -31.20 -6.14
CA PHE A 321 -19.68 -31.73 -7.30
C PHE A 321 -18.85 -31.79 -8.60
N SER A 322 -17.57 -32.12 -8.52
CA SER A 322 -16.77 -32.51 -9.70
C SER A 322 -16.37 -33.98 -9.62
N HIS A 323 -17.32 -34.85 -9.97
CA HIS A 323 -17.09 -36.23 -10.39
C HIS A 323 -17.14 -36.32 -11.91
#